data_AF-A0A7S2FAW5-F1
#
_entry.id   AF-A0A7S2FAW5-F1
#
_cell.length_a   1.000
_cell.length_b   1.000
_cell.length_c   1.000
_cell.angle_alpha   90.00
_cell.angle_beta   90.00
_cell.angle_gamma   90.00
#
_symmetry.space_group_name_H-M   'P 1'
#
loop_
_entity.id
_entity.type
_entity.pdbx_description
1 polymer ?
#
loop_
_entity_poly.entity_id
_entity_poly.type
_entity_poly.pdbx_seq_one_letter_code
_entity_poly.pdbx_strand_id
1 'polypeptide(L)'
;VVQYIAAFIVCAGIITVLAPSLFGGSDDEESSPTWALVLILSTVPMVLSSVYKEIALGDTDLDPIYLNAWIALFQFAFSIPLAIPAALVTSPPVYPSELPSNLYNGLLCYVGQSSIECDDDHYDDDGYDGTCATDDCALAPAFVNVYLLFNVSYNILIIMILKWGSSNLLWLAMTVMVPIGNLAFALPFMPDASTITPFDILGLVIIMAGLVGYRAGPDAAKSAGCCLEEDKAALMEDDELKKNLDEPLMQPTQGAYSDE
;
A
#
# COMPACT_ATOMS: atom_id res chain seq x y z
N VAL A 1 2.44 -5.27 -20.82
CA VAL A 1 1.54 -4.19 -21.30
C VAL A 1 0.29 -4.06 -20.43
N VAL A 2 -0.48 -5.12 -20.23
CA VAL A 2 -1.73 -5.09 -19.41
C VAL A 2 -1.49 -4.61 -17.96
N GLN A 3 -0.41 -5.04 -17.32
CA GLN A 3 -0.04 -4.57 -15.97
C GLN A 3 0.27 -3.05 -15.90
N TYR A 4 0.85 -2.48 -16.95
CA TYR A 4 1.11 -1.03 -17.02
C TYR A 4 -0.17 -0.23 -17.21
N ILE A 5 -1.11 -0.74 -18.03
CA ILE A 5 -2.43 -0.13 -18.21
C ILE A 5 -3.20 -0.17 -16.87
N ALA A 6 -3.19 -1.31 -16.18
CA ALA A 6 -3.82 -1.45 -14.88
C ALA A 6 -3.21 -0.51 -13.83
N ALA A 7 -1.87 -0.35 -13.81
CA ALA A 7 -1.20 0.61 -12.94
C ALA A 7 -1.64 2.05 -13.20
N PHE A 8 -1.81 2.45 -14.47
CA PHE A 8 -2.33 3.78 -14.81
C PHE A 8 -3.76 4.01 -14.33
N ILE A 9 -4.63 2.99 -14.45
CA ILE A 9 -6.00 3.03 -13.95
C ILE A 9 -6.02 3.20 -12.42
N VAL A 10 -5.17 2.48 -11.69
CA VAL A 10 -5.03 2.63 -10.24
C VAL A 10 -4.56 4.05 -9.87
N CYS A 11 -3.56 4.59 -10.57
CA CYS A 11 -3.10 5.97 -10.35
C CYS A 11 -4.22 7.00 -10.58
N ALA A 12 -4.99 6.85 -11.66
CA ALA A 12 -6.13 7.73 -11.95
C ALA A 12 -7.22 7.65 -10.86
N GLY A 13 -7.49 6.44 -10.34
CA GLY A 13 -8.41 6.22 -9.24
C GLY A 13 -7.97 6.92 -7.96
N ILE A 14 -6.69 6.83 -7.59
CA ILE A 14 -6.12 7.50 -6.41
C ILE A 14 -6.23 9.03 -6.56
N ILE A 15 -5.88 9.58 -7.74
CA ILE A 15 -6.02 11.03 -7.99
C ILE A 15 -7.47 11.48 -7.85
N THR A 16 -8.43 10.67 -8.30
CA THR A 16 -9.87 10.99 -8.20
C THR A 16 -10.34 11.07 -6.75
N VAL A 17 -9.86 10.16 -5.89
CA VAL A 17 -10.17 10.16 -4.45
C VAL A 17 -9.51 11.35 -3.73
N LEU A 18 -8.30 11.72 -4.11
CA LEU A 18 -7.54 12.79 -3.44
C LEU A 18 -7.87 14.20 -3.97
N ALA A 19 -8.50 14.32 -5.13
CA ALA A 19 -8.81 15.62 -5.73
C ALA A 19 -9.62 16.56 -4.81
N PRO A 20 -10.67 16.11 -4.08
CA PRO A 20 -11.39 16.96 -3.14
C PRO A 20 -10.49 17.47 -2.01
N SER A 21 -9.58 16.64 -1.50
CA SER A 21 -8.63 17.03 -0.45
C SER A 21 -7.57 18.01 -0.94
N LEU A 22 -7.19 17.96 -2.22
CA LEU A 22 -6.20 18.85 -2.82
C LEU A 22 -6.77 20.20 -3.27
N PHE A 23 -8.05 20.26 -3.65
CA PHE A 23 -8.70 21.47 -4.16
C PHE A 23 -9.71 22.10 -3.20
N GLY A 24 -10.07 21.41 -2.11
CA GLY A 24 -11.04 21.87 -1.11
C GLY A 24 -10.43 22.53 0.13
N GLY A 25 -9.10 22.63 0.23
CA GLY A 25 -8.42 23.31 1.32
C GLY A 25 -8.58 24.82 1.23
N SER A 26 -9.22 25.43 2.24
CA SER A 26 -9.21 26.88 2.46
C SER A 26 -7.78 27.37 2.71
N ASP A 27 -7.44 28.54 2.16
CA ASP A 27 -6.11 29.19 2.10
C ASP A 27 -5.36 29.43 3.43
N ASP A 28 -5.79 28.84 4.55
CA ASP A 28 -5.24 29.02 5.90
C ASP A 28 -4.32 27.87 6.37
N GLU A 29 -4.30 26.72 5.68
CA GLU A 29 -3.32 25.66 5.94
C GLU A 29 -2.12 25.82 5.01
N GLU A 30 -0.92 26.00 5.57
CA GLU A 30 0.35 25.90 4.84
C GLU A 30 0.55 24.46 4.32
N SER A 31 -0.23 24.03 3.33
CA SER A 31 -0.01 22.81 2.57
C SER A 31 1.25 23.02 1.73
N SER A 32 2.41 22.99 2.37
CA SER A 32 3.68 23.25 1.73
C SER A 32 3.94 22.10 0.75
N PRO A 33 4.03 22.36 -0.56
CA PRO A 33 4.36 21.33 -1.55
C PRO A 33 5.70 20.64 -1.23
N THR A 34 6.54 21.28 -0.41
CA THR A 34 7.75 20.73 0.19
C THR A 34 7.46 19.46 1.00
N TRP A 35 6.44 19.44 1.86
CA TRP A 35 6.09 18.26 2.66
C TRP A 35 5.54 17.12 1.80
N ALA A 36 4.75 17.44 0.78
CA ALA A 36 4.30 16.45 -0.20
C ALA A 36 5.49 15.82 -0.95
N LEU A 37 6.48 16.63 -1.34
CA LEU A 37 7.70 16.14 -1.99
C LEU A 37 8.53 15.24 -1.06
N VAL A 38 8.64 15.60 0.23
CA VAL A 38 9.30 14.76 1.24
C VAL A 38 8.59 13.40 1.38
N LEU A 39 7.26 13.38 1.40
CA LEU A 39 6.47 12.14 1.43
C LEU A 39 6.68 11.29 0.17
N ILE A 40 6.69 11.90 -1.02
CA ILE A 40 6.99 11.17 -2.27
C ILE A 40 8.39 10.59 -2.24
N LEU A 41 9.40 11.36 -1.82
CA LEU A 41 10.78 10.88 -1.71
C LEU A 41 10.92 9.75 -0.68
N SER A 42 10.11 9.75 0.38
CA SER A 42 10.10 8.67 1.39
C SER A 42 9.62 7.32 0.85
N THR A 43 8.89 7.30 -0.28
CA THR A 43 8.44 6.06 -0.91
C THR A 43 9.60 5.27 -1.54
N VAL A 44 10.66 5.96 -1.99
CA VAL A 44 11.83 5.34 -2.62
C VAL A 44 12.55 4.37 -1.67
N PRO A 45 12.98 4.76 -0.45
CA PRO A 45 13.61 3.83 0.47
C PRO A 45 12.64 2.72 0.93
N MET A 46 11.33 3.00 1.00
CA MET A 46 10.33 1.99 1.35
C MET A 46 10.26 0.86 0.29
N VAL A 47 10.20 1.22 -0.99
CA VAL A 47 10.20 0.25 -2.10
C VAL A 47 11.52 -0.51 -2.16
N LEU A 48 12.65 0.20 -2.07
CA LEU A 48 13.97 -0.44 -2.06
C LEU A 48 14.13 -1.43 -0.91
N SER A 49 13.64 -1.09 0.28
CA SER A 49 13.65 -1.99 1.44
C SER A 49 12.86 -3.27 1.17
N SER A 50 11.68 -3.18 0.54
CA SER A 50 10.87 -4.36 0.21
C SER A 50 11.54 -5.30 -0.78
N VAL A 51 12.13 -4.76 -1.85
CA VAL A 51 12.85 -5.53 -2.88
C VAL A 51 14.11 -6.17 -2.30
N TYR A 52 14.85 -5.46 -1.45
CA TYR A 52 16.02 -6.00 -0.79
C TYR A 52 15.67 -7.18 0.14
N LYS A 53 14.56 -7.06 0.90
CA LYS A 53 14.06 -8.15 1.75
C LYS A 53 13.65 -9.35 0.90
N GLU A 54 12.97 -9.14 -0.23
CA GLU A 54 12.59 -10.22 -1.16
C GLU A 54 13.82 -10.97 -1.67
N ILE A 55 14.87 -10.26 -2.13
CA ILE A 55 16.11 -10.89 -2.61
C ILE A 55 16.79 -11.67 -1.49
N ALA A 56 16.91 -11.09 -0.29
CA ALA A 56 17.53 -11.75 0.85
C ALA A 56 16.77 -13.02 1.29
N LEU A 57 15.44 -13.03 1.19
CA LEU A 57 14.62 -14.22 1.47
C LEU A 57 14.63 -15.25 0.32
N GLY A 58 14.89 -14.82 -0.91
CA GLY A 58 14.94 -15.70 -2.08
C GLY A 58 16.29 -16.40 -2.26
N ASP A 59 17.40 -15.73 -1.94
CA ASP A 59 18.76 -16.25 -2.16
C ASP A 59 19.29 -17.12 -1.00
N THR A 60 18.68 -17.05 0.19
CA THR A 60 19.09 -17.83 1.37
C THR A 60 17.86 -18.28 2.13
N ASP A 61 17.86 -19.51 2.66
CA ASP A 61 16.83 -20.03 3.58
C ASP A 61 16.88 -19.32 4.96
N LEU A 62 16.74 -18.01 4.96
CA LEU A 62 16.66 -17.17 6.15
C LEU A 62 15.25 -17.28 6.77
N ASP A 63 15.22 -17.40 8.09
CA ASP A 63 13.95 -17.37 8.82
C ASP A 63 13.39 -15.92 8.80
N PRO A 64 12.15 -15.71 8.31
CA PRO A 64 11.50 -14.40 8.32
C PRO A 64 11.40 -13.78 9.72
N ILE A 65 11.28 -14.58 10.78
CA ILE A 65 11.24 -14.09 12.17
C ILE A 65 12.59 -13.52 12.58
N TYR A 66 13.69 -14.18 12.21
CA TYR A 66 15.05 -13.71 12.50
C TYR A 66 15.33 -12.38 11.78
N LEU A 67 14.95 -12.28 10.51
CA LEU A 67 15.11 -11.03 9.76
C LEU A 67 14.28 -9.89 10.37
N ASN A 68 13.03 -10.16 10.74
CA ASN A 68 12.17 -9.17 11.38
C ASN A 68 12.74 -8.67 12.72
N ALA A 69 13.31 -9.56 13.52
CA ALA A 69 13.95 -9.20 14.78
C ALA A 69 15.14 -8.26 14.58
N TRP A 70 15.98 -8.54 13.57
CA TRP A 70 17.11 -7.67 13.22
C TRP A 70 16.67 -6.31 12.68
N ILE A 71 15.63 -6.28 11.84
CA ILE A 71 15.04 -5.03 11.35
C ILE A 71 14.51 -4.21 12.53
N ALA A 72 13.77 -4.83 13.45
CA ALA A 72 13.23 -4.15 14.63
C ALA A 72 14.34 -3.57 15.52
N LEU A 73 15.44 -4.30 15.71
CA LEU A 73 16.61 -3.82 16.48
C LEU A 73 17.20 -2.56 15.85
N PHE A 74 17.47 -2.58 14.54
CA PHE A 74 18.00 -1.42 13.84
C PHE A 74 16.99 -0.27 13.75
N GLN A 75 15.71 -0.56 13.53
CA GLN A 75 14.65 0.44 13.51
C GLN A 75 14.54 1.15 14.85
N PHE A 76 14.65 0.42 15.96
CA PHE A 76 14.71 1.01 17.31
C PHE A 76 16.00 1.83 17.52
N ALA A 77 17.15 1.35 17.05
CA ALA A 77 18.40 2.08 17.17
C ALA A 77 18.40 3.38 16.36
N PHE A 78 17.85 3.38 15.15
CA PHE A 78 17.74 4.55 14.28
C PHE A 78 16.55 5.45 14.63
N SER A 79 15.51 4.95 15.30
CA SER A 79 14.38 5.79 15.74
C SER A 79 14.80 6.80 16.81
N ILE A 80 15.79 6.47 17.65
CA ILE A 80 16.29 7.39 18.69
C ILE A 80 16.87 8.68 18.08
N PRO A 81 17.85 8.65 17.16
CA PRO A 81 18.34 9.88 16.53
C PRO A 81 17.30 10.54 15.61
N LEU A 82 16.42 9.77 14.96
CA LEU A 82 15.33 10.31 14.14
C LEU A 82 14.21 10.97 14.96
N ALA A 83 14.12 10.68 16.26
CA ALA A 83 13.17 11.33 17.15
C ALA A 83 13.47 12.84 17.31
N ILE A 84 14.73 13.26 17.15
CA ILE A 84 15.14 14.67 17.28
C ILE A 84 14.48 15.56 16.21
N PRO A 85 14.65 15.30 14.89
CA PRO A 85 13.95 16.10 13.88
C PRO A 85 12.43 15.93 13.95
N ALA A 86 11.92 14.76 14.34
CA ALA A 86 10.48 14.55 14.49
C ALA A 86 9.88 15.41 15.63
N ALA A 87 10.58 15.51 16.76
CA ALA A 87 10.19 16.33 17.91
C ALA A 87 10.16 17.83 17.58
N LEU A 88 11.08 18.29 16.73
CA LEU A 88 11.15 19.70 16.31
C LEU A 88 10.05 20.10 15.32
N VAL A 89 9.49 19.14 14.58
CA VAL A 89 8.42 19.35 13.59
C VAL A 89 7.02 19.18 14.20
N THR A 90 6.93 18.65 15.43
CA THR A 90 5.67 18.52 16.15
C THR A 90 5.15 19.89 16.58
N SER A 91 3.82 20.03 16.72
CA SER A 91 3.17 21.19 17.30
C SER A 91 2.52 20.77 18.62
N PRO A 92 3.01 21.20 19.80
CA PRO A 92 4.13 22.14 20.03
C PRO A 92 5.53 21.52 19.80
N PRO A 93 6.53 22.33 19.37
CA PRO A 93 7.88 21.83 19.10
C PRO A 93 8.61 21.52 20.41
N VAL A 94 9.19 20.32 20.50
CA VAL A 94 9.92 19.87 21.70
C VAL A 94 11.42 20.04 21.47
N TYR A 95 12.08 20.82 22.34
CA TYR A 95 13.52 21.02 22.24
C TYR A 95 14.29 19.73 22.61
N PRO A 96 15.48 19.48 22.04
CA PRO A 96 16.24 18.25 22.30
C PRO A 96 16.59 18.01 23.78
N SER A 97 16.68 19.08 24.59
CA SER A 97 16.89 19.01 26.04
C SER A 97 15.69 18.49 26.81
N GLU A 98 14.48 18.67 26.29
CA GLU A 98 13.22 18.26 26.89
C GLU A 98 12.72 16.93 26.31
N LEU A 99 13.40 16.40 25.31
CA LEU A 99 13.08 15.12 24.69
C LEU A 99 13.11 13.95 25.71
N PRO A 100 14.10 13.85 26.63
CA PRO A 100 14.10 12.80 27.64
C PRO A 100 12.96 12.91 28.66
N SER A 101 12.57 14.12 29.07
CA SER A 101 11.44 14.32 29.99
C SER A 101 10.12 14.02 29.30
N ASN A 102 9.95 14.41 28.03
CA ASN A 102 8.79 14.05 27.22
C ASN A 102 8.68 12.53 27.02
N LEU A 103 9.79 11.84 26.76
CA LEU A 103 9.80 10.38 26.65
C LEU A 103 9.41 9.71 27.98
N TYR A 104 9.89 10.24 29.11
CA TYR A 104 9.54 9.72 30.43
C TYR A 104 8.07 9.97 30.79
N ASN A 105 7.53 11.14 30.48
CA ASN A 105 6.11 11.46 30.67
C ASN A 105 5.22 10.56 29.79
N GLY A 106 5.62 10.31 28.53
CA GLY A 106 4.95 9.35 27.66
C GLY A 106 4.99 7.91 28.19
N LEU A 107 6.10 7.49 28.83
CA LEU A 107 6.18 6.20 29.52
C LEU A 107 5.29 6.15 30.76
N LEU A 108 5.18 7.24 31.51
CA LEU A 108 4.25 7.36 32.63
C LEU A 108 2.81 7.17 32.16
N CYS A 109 2.43 7.86 31.08
CA CYS A 109 1.13 7.73 30.46
C CYS A 109 0.88 6.30 29.94
N TYR A 110 1.90 5.66 29.37
CA TYR A 110 1.80 4.25 28.95
C TYR A 110 1.52 3.30 30.12
N VAL A 111 2.02 3.58 31.32
CA VAL A 111 1.74 2.80 32.54
C VAL A 111 0.38 3.18 33.18
N GLY A 112 -0.31 4.18 32.62
CA GLY A 112 -1.62 4.62 33.06
C GLY A 112 -1.58 5.74 34.12
N GLN A 113 -0.44 6.42 34.25
CA GLN A 113 -0.32 7.60 35.11
C GLN A 113 -0.41 8.87 34.26
N SER A 114 -1.39 9.72 34.55
CA SER A 114 -1.50 11.03 33.92
C SER A 114 -0.28 11.88 34.30
N SER A 115 0.38 12.45 33.29
CA SER A 115 1.55 13.32 33.47
C SER A 115 1.20 14.81 33.42
N ILE A 116 0.03 15.17 32.87
CA ILE A 116 -0.46 16.54 32.74
C ILE A 116 -1.81 16.62 33.46
N GLU A 117 -1.80 17.17 34.67
CA GLU A 117 -3.01 17.48 35.44
C GLU A 117 -3.15 19.01 35.44
N CYS A 118 -4.17 19.51 34.75
CA CYS A 118 -4.48 20.93 34.73
C CYS A 118 -5.24 21.24 36.03
N ASP A 119 -4.58 21.91 36.98
CA ASP A 119 -5.25 22.42 38.18
C ASP A 119 -6.06 23.66 37.77
N ASP A 120 -7.34 23.71 38.13
CA ASP A 120 -8.29 24.81 37.80
C ASP A 120 -7.83 26.21 38.29
N ASP A 121 -6.74 26.29 39.06
CA ASP A 121 -6.22 27.50 39.70
C ASP A 121 -4.86 28.01 39.16
N HIS A 122 -4.27 27.41 38.10
CA HIS A 122 -3.05 27.94 37.47
C HIS A 122 -3.35 28.76 36.20
N TYR A 123 -3.33 30.08 36.37
CA TYR A 123 -3.18 31.05 35.28
C TYR A 123 -1.74 30.95 34.76
N ASP A 124 -1.50 30.11 33.76
CA ASP A 124 -0.24 30.14 33.01
C ASP A 124 -0.12 31.49 32.27
N ASP A 125 0.99 32.19 32.50
CA ASP A 125 1.35 33.51 31.95
C ASP A 125 1.82 33.42 30.48
N ASP A 126 1.17 32.54 29.72
CA ASP A 126 1.48 32.28 28.32
C ASP A 126 0.21 32.63 27.58
N GLY A 127 0.12 33.86 27.05
CA GLY A 127 -1.08 34.44 26.41
C GLY A 127 -1.56 33.73 25.13
N TYR A 128 -1.86 32.45 25.23
CA TYR A 128 -2.44 31.58 24.24
C TYR A 128 -3.68 30.92 24.84
N ASP A 129 -4.79 30.91 24.10
CA ASP A 129 -6.13 30.53 24.54
C ASP A 129 -6.13 29.21 25.34
N GLY A 130 -6.35 29.34 26.66
CA GLY A 130 -6.07 28.35 27.69
C GLY A 130 -7.04 27.18 27.69
N THR A 131 -6.77 26.18 26.86
CA THR A 131 -7.26 24.81 27.08
C THR A 131 -6.06 23.91 27.32
N CYS A 132 -5.69 23.74 28.59
CA CYS A 132 -4.76 22.69 28.98
C CYS A 132 -5.41 21.35 28.64
N ALA A 133 -4.90 20.67 27.60
CA ALA A 133 -5.40 19.37 27.16
C ALA A 133 -4.99 18.33 28.20
N THR A 134 -5.89 18.00 29.13
CA THR A 134 -5.63 17.03 30.18
C THR A 134 -5.48 15.64 29.57
N ASP A 135 -4.38 14.94 29.90
CA ASP A 135 -4.14 13.59 29.41
C ASP A 135 -4.90 12.56 30.26
N ASP A 136 -5.92 11.92 29.67
CA ASP A 136 -6.54 10.72 30.27
C ASP A 136 -5.76 9.46 29.87
N CYS A 137 -4.80 9.11 30.71
CA CYS A 137 -3.94 7.96 30.49
C CYS A 137 -4.51 6.63 31.03
N ALA A 138 -5.70 6.62 31.66
CA ALA A 138 -6.21 5.44 32.35
C ALA A 138 -6.40 4.21 31.43
N LEU A 139 -6.79 4.44 30.18
CA LEU A 139 -6.94 3.40 29.15
C LEU A 139 -5.79 3.37 28.13
N ALA A 140 -4.80 4.26 28.25
CA ALA A 140 -3.63 4.30 27.38
C ALA A 140 -2.89 2.96 27.26
N PRO A 141 -2.59 2.21 28.35
CA PRO A 141 -1.94 0.91 28.23
C PRO A 141 -2.74 -0.07 27.35
N ALA A 142 -4.07 -0.10 27.48
CA ALA A 142 -4.91 -1.00 26.70
C ALA A 142 -4.89 -0.65 25.21
N PHE A 143 -5.11 0.63 24.87
CA PHE A 143 -5.11 1.08 23.47
C PHE A 143 -3.74 0.90 22.81
N VAL A 144 -2.66 1.28 23.50
CA VAL A 144 -1.30 1.15 22.95
C VAL A 144 -0.93 -0.33 22.76
N ASN A 145 -1.25 -1.22 23.70
CA ASN A 145 -0.95 -2.65 23.54
C ASN A 145 -1.75 -3.31 22.41
N VAL A 146 -3.04 -2.95 22.26
CA VAL A 146 -3.85 -3.43 21.13
C VAL A 146 -3.26 -2.93 19.81
N TYR A 147 -2.90 -1.65 19.73
CA TYR A 147 -2.24 -1.07 18.56
C TYR A 147 -0.91 -1.76 18.23
N LEU A 148 -0.05 -1.98 19.24
CA LEU A 148 1.23 -2.67 19.08
C LEU A 148 1.03 -4.11 18.60
N LEU A 149 0.05 -4.84 19.15
CA LEU A 149 -0.26 -6.20 18.73
C LEU A 149 -0.62 -6.25 17.23
N PHE A 150 -1.49 -5.34 16.78
CA PHE A 150 -1.86 -5.25 15.36
C PHE A 150 -0.67 -4.85 14.49
N ASN A 151 0.16 -3.89 14.93
CA ASN A 151 1.34 -3.45 14.18
C ASN A 151 2.40 -4.55 14.06
N VAL A 152 2.68 -5.28 15.14
CA VAL A 152 3.63 -6.40 15.11
C VAL A 152 3.08 -7.52 14.22
N SER A 153 1.80 -7.86 14.35
CA SER A 153 1.14 -8.85 13.49
C SER A 153 1.22 -8.45 12.02
N TYR A 154 0.95 -7.17 11.71
CA TYR A 154 1.04 -6.61 10.38
C TYR A 154 2.46 -6.73 9.79
N ASN A 155 3.48 -6.37 10.56
CA ASN A 155 4.89 -6.50 10.12
C ASN A 155 5.27 -7.97 9.86
N ILE A 156 4.80 -8.91 10.68
CA ILE A 156 5.02 -10.35 10.44
C ILE A 156 4.31 -10.80 9.16
N LEU A 157 3.05 -10.41 8.97
CA LEU A 157 2.27 -10.77 7.78
C LEU A 157 2.91 -10.25 6.49
N ILE A 158 3.45 -9.02 6.49
CA ILE A 158 4.19 -8.47 5.35
C ILE A 158 5.37 -9.36 4.96
N ILE A 159 6.17 -9.78 5.94
CA ILE A 159 7.35 -10.62 5.67
C ILE A 159 6.92 -12.02 5.22
N MET A 160 5.83 -12.57 5.77
CA MET A 160 5.27 -13.83 5.27
C MET A 160 4.81 -13.70 3.80
N ILE A 161 4.16 -12.60 3.42
CA ILE A 161 3.77 -12.34 2.03
C ILE A 161 5.01 -12.24 1.13
N LEU A 162 6.09 -11.60 1.59
CA LEU A 162 7.34 -11.52 0.84
C LEU A 162 8.03 -12.89 0.69
N LYS A 163 7.94 -13.76 1.70
CA LYS A 163 8.53 -15.11 1.66
C LYS A 163 7.87 -16.02 0.62
N TRP A 164 6.54 -15.98 0.54
CA TRP A 164 5.76 -16.88 -0.31
C TRP A 164 5.23 -16.21 -1.59
N GLY A 165 5.42 -14.90 -1.71
CA GLY A 165 4.93 -14.08 -2.82
C GLY A 165 6.06 -13.31 -3.48
N SER A 166 5.80 -12.05 -3.81
CA SER A 166 6.77 -11.13 -4.41
C SER A 166 6.54 -9.70 -3.91
N SER A 167 7.51 -8.80 -4.08
CA SER A 167 7.33 -7.39 -3.73
C SER A 167 6.15 -6.76 -4.50
N ASN A 168 5.91 -7.17 -5.74
CA ASN A 168 4.79 -6.66 -6.52
C ASN A 168 3.44 -7.01 -5.87
N LEU A 169 3.29 -8.23 -5.36
CA LEU A 169 2.07 -8.63 -4.66
C LEU A 169 1.88 -7.86 -3.35
N LEU A 170 2.98 -7.58 -2.63
CA LEU A 170 2.95 -6.76 -1.43
C LEU A 170 2.44 -5.35 -1.74
N TRP A 171 3.01 -4.65 -2.72
CA TRP A 171 2.62 -3.27 -3.06
C TRP A 171 1.18 -3.16 -3.60
N LEU A 172 0.69 -4.18 -4.30
CA LEU A 172 -0.73 -4.27 -4.64
C LEU A 172 -1.60 -4.35 -3.39
N ALA A 173 -1.25 -5.21 -2.42
CA ALA A 173 -2.00 -5.36 -1.18
C ALA A 173 -2.04 -4.05 -0.37
N MET A 174 -0.91 -3.33 -0.29
CA MET A 174 -0.83 -2.01 0.36
C MET A 174 -1.75 -1.00 -0.33
N THR A 175 -1.84 -1.04 -1.66
CA THR A 175 -2.71 -0.14 -2.42
C THR A 175 -4.20 -0.41 -2.14
N VAL A 176 -4.58 -1.64 -1.80
CA VAL A 176 -5.96 -2.01 -1.41
C VAL A 176 -6.31 -1.47 -0.01
N MET A 177 -5.33 -1.20 0.85
CA MET A 177 -5.61 -0.70 2.21
C MET A 177 -6.25 0.68 2.22
N VAL A 178 -5.86 1.56 1.29
CA VAL A 178 -6.42 2.93 1.18
C VAL A 178 -7.94 2.92 0.92
N PRO A 179 -8.46 2.25 -0.13
CA PRO A 179 -9.90 2.17 -0.36
C PRO A 179 -10.65 1.44 0.77
N ILE A 180 -10.06 0.38 1.33
CA ILE A 180 -10.66 -0.32 2.48
C ILE A 180 -10.76 0.62 3.70
N GLY A 181 -9.75 1.44 3.94
CA GLY A 181 -9.76 2.47 4.97
C GLY A 181 -10.93 3.44 4.77
N ASN A 182 -11.09 3.99 3.56
CA ASN A 182 -12.21 4.88 3.24
C ASN A 182 -13.57 4.20 3.45
N LEU A 183 -13.70 2.91 3.13
CA LEU A 183 -14.91 2.14 3.42
C LEU A 183 -15.12 1.90 4.92
N ALA A 184 -14.04 1.66 5.67
CA ALA A 184 -14.11 1.43 7.11
C ALA A 184 -14.52 2.70 7.87
N PHE A 185 -14.00 3.88 7.47
CA PHE A 185 -14.41 5.18 8.01
C PHE A 185 -15.86 5.56 7.67
N ALA A 186 -16.44 4.93 6.63
CA ALA A 186 -17.84 5.09 6.25
C ALA A 186 -18.81 4.18 7.05
N LEU A 187 -18.31 3.25 7.86
CA LEU A 187 -19.15 2.35 8.63
C LEU A 187 -19.73 3.08 9.87
N PRO A 188 -21.00 2.81 10.22
CA PRO A 188 -21.68 3.50 11.33
C PRO A 188 -21.15 3.14 12.72
N PHE A 189 -20.19 2.21 12.80
CA PHE A 189 -19.53 1.78 14.04
C PHE A 189 -18.37 2.71 14.42
N MET A 190 -17.89 3.56 13.51
CA MET A 190 -16.76 4.45 13.77
C MET A 190 -17.25 5.80 14.32
N PRO A 191 -16.65 6.34 15.41
CA PRO A 191 -16.91 7.70 15.84
C PRO A 191 -16.49 8.67 14.71
N ASP A 192 -17.32 9.68 14.47
CA ASP A 192 -17.20 10.63 13.34
C ASP A 192 -17.29 10.00 11.94
N ALA A 193 -18.33 9.18 11.71
CA ALA A 193 -18.62 8.62 10.39
C ALA A 193 -18.71 9.72 9.31
N SER A 194 -17.70 9.77 8.44
CA SER A 194 -17.64 10.72 7.34
C SER A 194 -18.77 10.46 6.35
N THR A 195 -19.48 11.52 5.93
CA THR A 195 -20.49 11.42 4.87
C THR A 195 -19.80 11.03 3.58
N ILE A 196 -20.09 9.81 3.09
CA ILE A 196 -19.51 9.25 1.87
C ILE A 196 -19.73 10.23 0.71
N THR A 197 -18.66 10.80 0.18
CA THR A 197 -18.73 11.68 -0.98
C THR A 197 -18.85 10.80 -2.24
N PRO A 198 -19.65 11.16 -3.25
CA PRO A 198 -19.76 10.37 -4.49
C PRO A 198 -18.41 10.17 -5.21
N PHE A 199 -17.43 11.08 -5.01
CA PHE A 199 -16.07 10.93 -5.50
C PHE A 199 -15.32 9.74 -4.86
N ASP A 200 -15.56 9.46 -3.58
CA ASP A 200 -14.95 8.34 -2.88
C ASP A 200 -15.43 7.00 -3.44
N ILE A 201 -16.74 6.89 -3.70
CA ILE A 201 -17.36 5.69 -4.28
C ILE A 201 -16.84 5.46 -5.71
N LEU A 202 -16.80 6.51 -6.52
CA LEU A 202 -16.30 6.42 -7.90
C LEU A 202 -14.83 6.02 -7.93
N GLY A 203 -14.00 6.64 -7.10
CA GLY A 203 -12.58 6.31 -6.98
C GLY A 203 -12.36 4.88 -6.47
N LEU A 204 -13.13 4.43 -5.48
CA LEU A 204 -13.16 3.04 -4.99
C LEU A 204 -13.40 2.03 -6.12
N VAL A 205 -14.43 2.26 -6.94
CA VAL A 205 -14.77 1.37 -8.07
C VAL A 205 -13.65 1.32 -9.10
N ILE A 206 -13.06 2.47 -9.43
CA ILE A 206 -11.95 2.56 -10.40
C ILE A 206 -10.70 1.82 -9.87
N ILE A 207 -10.35 2.02 -8.60
CA ILE A 207 -9.20 1.34 -7.97
C ILE A 207 -9.44 -0.17 -7.94
N MET A 208 -10.64 -0.63 -7.55
CA MET A 208 -10.98 -2.05 -7.53
C MET A 208 -10.93 -2.67 -8.94
N ALA A 209 -11.42 -1.97 -9.97
CA ALA A 209 -11.32 -2.40 -11.36
C ALA A 209 -9.86 -2.50 -11.83
N GLY A 210 -9.02 -1.52 -11.47
CA GLY A 210 -7.58 -1.52 -11.77
C GLY A 210 -6.84 -2.68 -11.09
N LEU A 211 -7.15 -2.99 -9.84
CA LEU A 211 -6.55 -4.10 -9.09
C LEU A 211 -6.95 -5.47 -9.64
N VAL A 212 -8.24 -5.65 -9.97
CA VAL A 212 -8.72 -6.87 -10.63
C VAL A 212 -8.06 -7.02 -12.01
N GLY A 213 -7.95 -5.93 -12.77
CA GLY A 213 -7.25 -5.92 -14.06
C GLY A 213 -5.75 -6.21 -13.95
N TYR A 214 -5.09 -5.79 -12.87
CA TYR A 214 -3.66 -6.08 -12.64
C TYR A 214 -3.43 -7.57 -12.34
N ARG A 215 -4.28 -8.17 -11.50
CA ARG A 215 -4.14 -9.57 -11.08
C ARG A 215 -4.65 -10.56 -12.12
N ALA A 216 -5.84 -10.33 -12.67
CA ALA A 216 -6.46 -11.22 -13.65
C ALA A 216 -6.02 -10.94 -15.08
N GLY A 217 -5.47 -9.76 -15.37
CA GLY A 217 -5.06 -9.36 -16.71
C GLY A 217 -4.03 -10.28 -17.37
N PRO A 218 -2.96 -10.72 -16.68
CA PRO A 218 -2.00 -11.66 -17.24
C PRO A 218 -2.61 -13.03 -17.54
N ASP A 219 -3.45 -13.56 -16.64
CA ASP A 219 -4.10 -14.86 -16.80
C ASP A 219 -5.19 -14.82 -17.88
N ALA A 220 -5.98 -13.74 -17.94
CA ALA A 220 -6.99 -13.52 -18.96
C ALA A 220 -6.36 -13.25 -20.34
N ALA A 221 -5.24 -12.52 -20.42
CA ALA A 221 -4.51 -12.30 -21.67
C ALA A 221 -3.83 -13.58 -22.17
N LYS A 222 -3.34 -14.44 -21.25
CA LYS A 222 -2.80 -15.75 -21.60
C LYS A 222 -3.90 -16.70 -22.09
N SER A 223 -5.06 -16.68 -21.43
CA SER A 223 -6.25 -17.44 -21.85
C SER A 223 -6.75 -16.97 -23.22
N ALA A 224 -6.86 -15.66 -23.45
CA ALA A 224 -7.24 -15.09 -24.74
C ALA A 224 -6.18 -15.32 -25.83
N GLY A 225 -4.89 -15.37 -25.47
CA GLY A 225 -3.81 -15.74 -26.37
C GLY A 225 -3.86 -17.20 -26.82
N CYS A 226 -4.19 -18.14 -25.91
CA CYS A 226 -4.44 -19.54 -26.26
C CYS A 226 -5.66 -19.66 -27.19
N CYS A 227 -6.74 -18.93 -26.93
CA CYS A 227 -7.91 -18.92 -27.83
C CYS A 227 -7.60 -18.33 -29.21
N LEU A 228 -6.72 -17.32 -29.29
CA LEU A 228 -6.29 -16.71 -30.56
C LEU A 228 -5.37 -17.61 -31.39
N GLU A 229 -4.56 -18.48 -30.77
CA GLU A 229 -3.79 -19.50 -31.51
C GLU A 229 -4.67 -20.66 -31.98
N GLU A 230 -5.62 -21.12 -31.16
CA GLU A 230 -6.61 -22.14 -31.59
C GLU A 230 -7.48 -21.63 -32.74
N ASP A 231 -7.96 -20.38 -32.69
CA ASP A 231 -8.75 -19.78 -33.78
C ASP A 231 -7.91 -19.61 -35.07
N LYS A 232 -6.63 -19.27 -34.98
CA LYS A 232 -5.75 -19.18 -36.15
C LYS A 232 -5.43 -20.54 -36.76
N ALA A 233 -5.21 -21.56 -35.93
CA ALA A 233 -4.99 -22.92 -36.39
C ALA A 233 -6.24 -23.47 -37.10
N ALA A 234 -7.43 -23.25 -36.54
CA ALA A 234 -8.70 -23.65 -37.15
C ALA A 234 -8.98 -22.93 -38.47
N LEU A 235 -8.63 -21.65 -38.60
CA LEU A 235 -8.78 -20.88 -39.84
C LEU A 235 -7.78 -21.33 -40.93
N MET A 236 -6.56 -21.71 -40.56
CA MET A 236 -5.58 -22.25 -41.52
C MET A 236 -5.99 -23.64 -42.04
N GLU A 237 -6.58 -24.47 -41.19
CA GLU A 237 -7.05 -25.81 -41.56
C GLU A 237 -8.25 -25.75 -42.54
N ASP A 238 -9.14 -24.77 -42.37
CA ASP A 238 -10.31 -24.55 -43.24
C ASP A 238 -9.92 -23.93 -44.61
N ASP A 239 -8.87 -23.09 -44.67
CA ASP A 239 -8.32 -22.56 -45.92
C ASP A 239 -7.56 -23.62 -46.73
N GLU A 240 -6.77 -24.46 -46.06
CA GLU A 240 -6.13 -25.62 -46.71
C GLU A 240 -7.18 -26.62 -47.19
N LEU A 241 -8.26 -26.85 -46.45
CA LEU A 241 -9.35 -27.73 -46.87
C LEU A 241 -10.10 -27.17 -48.10
N LYS A 242 -10.37 -25.86 -48.16
CA LYS A 242 -10.97 -25.21 -49.33
C LYS A 242 -10.07 -25.26 -50.56
N LYS A 243 -8.77 -25.05 -50.37
CA LYS A 243 -7.77 -25.16 -51.44
C LYS A 243 -7.68 -26.57 -52.03
N ASN A 244 -7.84 -27.59 -51.20
CA ASN A 244 -7.90 -28.99 -51.64
C ASN A 244 -9.25 -29.38 -52.26
N LEU A 245 -10.34 -28.65 -51.96
CA LEU A 245 -11.66 -28.88 -52.56
C LEU A 245 -11.86 -28.20 -53.92
N ASP A 246 -11.15 -27.09 -54.17
CA ASP A 246 -11.17 -26.37 -55.44
C ASP A 246 -10.22 -26.97 -56.51
N GLU A 247 -9.43 -27.99 -56.14
CA GLU A 247 -8.60 -28.71 -57.10
C GLU A 247 -9.47 -29.72 -57.89
N PRO A 248 -9.65 -29.52 -59.21
CA PRO A 248 -10.53 -30.38 -59.99
C PRO A 248 -9.96 -31.79 -60.07
N LEU A 249 -10.78 -32.77 -59.67
CA LEU A 249 -10.58 -34.20 -59.96
C LEU A 249 -10.43 -34.44 -61.47
N MET A 250 -9.20 -34.36 -61.98
CA MET A 250 -8.76 -34.96 -63.24
C MET A 250 -7.52 -35.84 -62.99
N GLN A 251 -7.74 -37.14 -62.92
CA GLN A 251 -6.75 -38.15 -63.37
C GLN A 251 -6.71 -38.13 -64.92
N PRO A 252 -5.70 -38.69 -65.64
CA PRO A 252 -4.84 -39.83 -65.27
C PRO A 252 -3.37 -39.84 -65.82
N THR A 253 -2.66 -40.97 -65.61
CA THR A 253 -1.44 -41.49 -66.31
C THR A 253 -0.08 -40.84 -65.96
N GLN A 254 1.11 -41.49 -65.90
CA GLN A 254 1.62 -42.84 -66.22
C GLN A 254 3.07 -42.95 -65.67
N GLY A 255 3.50 -44.14 -65.18
CA GLY A 255 4.77 -44.79 -65.62
C GLY A 255 6.11 -44.58 -64.87
N ALA A 256 6.87 -45.71 -64.84
CA ALA A 256 8.32 -45.94 -64.59
C ALA A 256 8.78 -46.10 -63.12
N TYR A 257 8.99 -47.32 -62.58
CA TYR A 257 10.06 -48.33 -62.78
C TYR A 257 11.44 -47.90 -62.23
N SER A 258 11.92 -48.56 -61.16
CA SER A 258 13.22 -49.25 -61.15
C SER A 258 13.36 -50.13 -59.91
N ASP A 259 13.42 -51.43 -60.14
CA ASP A 259 14.16 -52.40 -59.32
C ASP A 259 15.66 -52.08 -59.41
N GLU A 260 16.37 -52.17 -58.28
CA GLU A 260 17.68 -52.83 -58.09
C GLU A 260 17.99 -52.93 -56.58
#